data_AF-A0A3E0DKB7-F1
#
_entry.id   AF-A0A3E0DKB7-F1
#
_cell.length_a   1.000
_cell.length_b   1.000
_cell.length_c   1.000
_cell.angle_alpha   90.00
_cell.angle_beta   90.00
_cell.angle_gamma   90.00
#
_symmetry.space_group_name_H-M   'P 1'
#
loop_
_entity.id
_entity.type
_entity.pdbx_description
1 polymer ?
#
loop_
_entity_poly.entity_id
_entity_poly.type
_entity_poly.pdbx_seq_one_letter_code
_entity_poly.pdbx_strand_id
1 'polypeptide(L)' 'MKLITDSEGWSKLKKSREKTSHTYNPETAEEIKELILDLFFKLFSDLQTKLESERSGNQNLLDL' A
#
# COMPACT_ATOMS: atom_id res chain seq x y z
N MET A 1 18.40 -1.58 2.32
CA MET A 1 17.15 -1.85 3.07
C MET A 1 15.98 -1.75 2.09
N LYS A 2 15.10 -2.75 1.97
CA LYS A 2 14.00 -2.75 0.97
C LYS A 2 12.76 -2.10 1.57
N LEU A 3 12.29 -0.99 0.99
CA LEU A 3 11.16 -0.20 1.52
C LEU A 3 9.79 -0.85 1.23
N ILE A 4 9.69 -1.55 0.09
CA ILE A 4 8.49 -2.26 -0.35
C ILE A 4 8.78 -3.76 -0.35
N THR A 5 8.15 -4.51 0.54
CA THR A 5 8.39 -5.96 0.70
C THR A 5 7.44 -6.81 -0.16
N ASP A 6 6.18 -6.41 -0.34
CA ASP A 6 5.16 -7.10 -1.14
C ASP A 6 4.91 -6.40 -2.49
N SER A 7 5.81 -6.58 -3.45
CA SER A 7 5.68 -5.96 -4.79
C SER A 7 4.43 -6.39 -5.56
N GLU A 8 3.92 -7.60 -5.32
CA GLU A 8 2.73 -8.10 -6.02
C GLU A 8 1.47 -7.40 -5.49
N GLY A 9 1.35 -7.25 -4.18
CA GLY A 9 0.25 -6.51 -3.55
C GLY A 9 0.15 -5.07 -4.06
N TRP A 10 1.28 -4.37 -4.18
CA TRP A 10 1.31 -3.02 -4.76
C TRP A 10 0.94 -2.98 -6.25
N SER A 11 1.29 -4.02 -7.02
CA SER A 11 0.84 -4.14 -8.42
C SER A 11 -0.68 -4.30 -8.51
N LYS A 12 -1.27 -5.14 -7.63
CA LYS A 12 -2.72 -5.31 -7.53
C LYS A 12 -3.42 -4.01 -7.16
N LEU A 13 -2.87 -3.26 -6.20
CA LEU A 13 -3.37 -1.94 -5.82
C LEU A 13 -3.38 -0.97 -7.01
N LYS A 14 -2.26 -0.89 -7.76
CA LYS A 14 -2.18 -0.03 -8.94
C LYS A 14 -3.26 -0.36 -9.97
N LYS A 15 -3.44 -1.65 -10.29
CA LYS A 15 -4.48 -2.10 -11.23
C LYS A 15 -5.90 -1.83 -10.71
N SER A 16 -6.15 -2.03 -9.41
CA SER A 16 -7.44 -1.71 -8.81
C SER A 16 -7.79 -0.22 -8.94
N ARG A 17 -6.80 0.67 -8.80
CA ARG A 17 -6.98 2.11 -9.03
C ARG A 17 -7.40 2.44 -10.46
N GLU A 18 -6.89 1.72 -11.46
CA GLU A 18 -7.34 1.88 -12.85
C GLU A 18 -8.82 1.49 -13.03
N LYS A 19 -9.33 0.55 -12.20
CA LYS A 19 -10.73 0.12 -12.19
C LYS A 19 -11.68 1.05 -11.42
N THR A 20 -11.21 1.99 -10.60
CA THR A 20 -12.10 2.79 -9.75
C THR A 20 -13.06 3.69 -10.55
N SER A 21 -12.71 4.05 -11.79
CA SER A 21 -13.62 4.73 -12.73
C SER A 21 -14.80 3.87 -13.18
N HIS A 22 -14.73 2.54 -13.00
CA HIS A 22 -15.75 1.56 -13.38
C HIS A 22 -16.61 1.09 -12.20
N THR A 23 -16.56 1.79 -11.06
CA THR A 23 -17.32 1.46 -9.83
C THR A 23 -18.82 1.68 -9.94
N TYR A 24 -19.33 2.21 -11.06
CA TYR A 24 -20.75 2.15 -11.39
C TYR A 24 -21.23 0.71 -11.62
N ASN A 25 -20.32 -0.23 -11.96
CA ASN A 25 -20.60 -1.65 -11.93
C ASN A 25 -20.49 -2.14 -10.46
N PRO A 26 -21.59 -2.64 -9.86
CA PRO A 26 -21.58 -3.13 -8.48
C PRO A 26 -20.56 -4.25 -8.21
N GLU A 27 -20.30 -5.13 -9.19
CA GLU A 27 -19.31 -6.20 -9.04
C GLU A 27 -17.88 -5.63 -8.94
N THR A 28 -17.57 -4.63 -9.76
CA THR A 28 -16.27 -3.92 -9.69
C THR A 28 -16.12 -3.19 -8.36
N ALA A 29 -17.18 -2.54 -7.87
CA ALA A 29 -17.16 -1.86 -6.59
C ALA A 29 -16.93 -2.85 -5.43
N GLU A 30 -17.60 -4.00 -5.47
CA GLU A 30 -17.44 -5.05 -4.46
C GLU A 30 -16.04 -5.68 -4.49
N GLU A 31 -15.50 -5.98 -5.68
CA GLU A 31 -14.12 -6.48 -5.84
C GLU A 31 -13.11 -5.51 -5.21
N ILE A 32 -13.26 -4.21 -5.47
CA ILE A 32 -12.36 -3.18 -4.93
C ILE A 32 -12.53 -3.06 -3.41
N LYS A 33 -13.76 -3.15 -2.88
CA LYS A 33 -14.04 -3.10 -1.45
C LYS A 33 -13.34 -4.25 -0.71
N GLU A 34 -13.47 -5.48 -1.20
CA GLU A 34 -12.79 -6.64 -0.60
C GLU A 34 -11.27 -6.48 -0.64
N LEU A 35 -10.70 -6.02 -1.76
CA LEU A 35 -9.25 -5.75 -1.85
C LEU A 35 -8.76 -4.69 -0.87
N ILE A 36 -9.57 -3.67 -0.58
CA ILE A 36 -9.23 -2.65 0.42
C ILE A 36 -9.12 -3.27 1.81
N LEU A 37 -10.13 -4.07 2.19
CA LEU A 37 -10.23 -4.69 3.51
C LEU A 37 -9.16 -5.77 3.71
N ASP A 38 -8.95 -6.62 2.72
CA ASP A 38 -8.11 -7.80 2.85
C ASP A 38 -6.63 -7.54 2.57
N LEU A 39 -6.30 -6.53 1.76
CA LEU A 39 -4.93 -6.33 1.26
C LEU A 39 -4.43 -4.89 1.40
N PHE A 40 -5.13 -3.89 0.86
CA PHE A 40 -4.55 -2.56 0.70
C PHE A 40 -4.32 -1.86 2.04
N PHE A 41 -5.23 -2.02 3.01
CA PHE A 41 -5.04 -1.47 4.34
C PHE A 41 -3.75 -2.00 4.99
N LYS A 42 -3.51 -3.30 4.90
CA LYS A 42 -2.29 -3.93 5.41
C LYS A 42 -1.03 -3.41 4.71
N LEU A 43 -1.04 -3.31 3.38
CA LEU A 43 0.11 -2.79 2.62
C LEU A 43 0.51 -1.37 3.06
N PHE A 44 -0.46 -0.48 3.29
CA PHE A 44 -0.20 0.87 3.78
C PHE A 44 0.27 0.87 5.24
N SER A 45 -0.32 0.05 6.11
CA SER A 45 0.11 -0.09 7.51
C SER A 45 1.55 -0.59 7.61
N ASP A 46 1.92 -1.58 6.81
CA ASP A 46 3.28 -2.13 6.75
C ASP A 46 4.27 -1.08 6.24
N LEU A 47 3.90 -0.33 5.19
CA LEU A 47 4.71 0.77 4.67
C LEU A 47 4.90 1.90 5.70
N GLN A 48 3.83 2.29 6.39
CA GLN A 48 3.89 3.30 7.44
C GLN A 48 4.82 2.87 8.56
N THR A 49 4.66 1.64 9.05
CA THR A 49 5.53 1.05 10.09
C THR A 49 7.00 1.06 9.63
N LYS A 50 7.23 0.72 8.36
CA LYS A 50 8.57 0.70 7.79
C LYS A 50 9.19 2.10 7.71
N LEU A 51 8.45 3.07 7.19
CA LEU A 51 8.89 4.46 7.08
C LEU A 51 9.16 5.06 8.46
N GLU A 52 8.33 4.76 9.45
CA GLU A 52 8.49 5.22 10.82
C GLU A 52 9.77 4.62 11.45
N SER A 53 10.02 3.33 11.25
CA SER A 53 11.26 2.68 11.69
C SER A 53 12.51 3.28 11.05
N GLU A 54 12.47 3.65 9.77
CA GLU A 54 13.59 4.35 9.11
C GLU A 54 13.77 5.76 9.67
N ARG A 55 12.66 6.49 9.87
CA ARG A 55 12.66 7.83 10.44
C ARG A 55 13.24 7.85 11.86
N SER A 56 12.82 6.92 12.72
CA SER A 56 13.28 6.83 14.11
C SER A 56 14.69 6.21 14.25
N GLY A 57 15.15 5.44 13.26
CA GLY A 57 16.40 4.68 13.32
C GLY A 57 17.58 5.29 12.58
N ASN A 58 17.37 6.12 11.55
CA ASN A 58 18.42 6.54 10.60
C ASN A 58 18.59 8.07 10.42
N GLN A 59 17.92 8.92 11.21
CA GLN A 59 18.10 10.38 11.10
C GLN A 59 19.33 10.93 11.86
N ASN A 60 20.00 10.14 12.72
CA ASN A 60 21.17 10.58 13.49
C ASN A 60 22.53 10.44 12.77
N LEU A 61 22.55 10.12 11.47
CA LEU A 61 23.79 9.85 10.72
C LEU A 61 24.04 10.79 9.53
N LEU A 62 23.24 11.86 9.37
CA LEU A 62 23.45 12.87 8.32
C LEU A 62 23.91 14.24 8.84
N ASP A 63 24.17 14.35 10.15
CA ASP A 63 24.79 15.53 10.77
C ASP A 63 26.24 15.23 11.19
N LEU A 64 27.14 14.97 10.23
CA LEU A 64 28.60 15.05 10.39
C LEU A 64 29.28 15.47 9.09
#